data_AF-A0A0F0IPG5-F1
#
_entry.id   AF-A0A0F0IPG5-F1
#
_cell.length_a   1.000
_cell.length_b   1.000
_cell.length_c   1.000
_cell.angle_alpha   90.00
_cell.angle_beta   90.00
_cell.angle_gamma   90.00
#
_symmetry.space_group_name_H-M   'P 1'
#
loop_
_entity.id
_entity.type
_entity.pdbx_description
1 polymer ?
#
loop_
_entity_poly.entity_id
_entity_poly.type
_entity_poly.pdbx_seq_one_letter_code
_entity_poly.pdbx_strand_id
1 'polypeptide(L)'
;MPIFYESLSDNLRDWALRQPLFFVSSAPCRGRHINVSPKGLPDSSFAVLSPNKVAYVDSTGSGCETICHLRENGRATVMFCSFDATPRIMRLFCTGSVIEWNDPRYTGYVKRMGVKSLVGARAVIILDIFKVQISCGFGVPLLDLTVDPETNEPKPCFTNRPRLGKFAEYTINRGEMPEYQMQWNSKSLDGLPGLHSAMRDKGESIWWARVTNWASYYHFQLDIIKTAMALMFLVMVVAQWAAFEPFIYADLIVYSDETYKDEGQEGISLAQFQKLTAGAGAIRRAWIRTLRYDILVPFELLDWTTCKREPIEQYRMANPVREANDWAFQTAIIDIFGILSLWEQNHRLSLDLGLQGRRVGEKPAPEPNTSYSSIAGDYRHDFTTGRTDAVPPYRARLHNNDASVLAYASCVGKLSFTNERVAFNALGECRHPYHQIWAGTVAQIVQHCPTVTELYLNLDEWVRPDHLEYIQARRQWFTLPTPEDQEHIDNIEDWEEEICDWESGCVYRSINDDEQFHRFFISLGYAARHMPLLRSIEYDLNHGTPTTFSFKRDTGTAIAEWDSAADPEYRPDKRVAKAWGFRLNEMEFTGPWDLKSIVRFPYWPPQEV
;
A
#
# COMPACT_ATOMS: atom_id res chain seq x y z
N MET A 1 -5.68 55.12 -36.85
CA MET A 1 -5.61 53.77 -36.24
C MET A 1 -4.22 53.57 -35.64
N PRO A 2 -4.08 52.80 -34.55
CA PRO A 2 -2.76 52.48 -34.01
C PRO A 2 -2.06 51.44 -34.90
N ILE A 3 -0.75 51.62 -35.11
CA ILE A 3 0.11 50.68 -35.85
C ILE A 3 1.08 50.06 -34.85
N PHE A 4 1.29 48.75 -34.93
CA PHE A 4 2.17 48.02 -34.03
C PHE A 4 3.40 47.50 -34.76
N TYR A 5 4.54 47.49 -34.07
CA TYR A 5 5.79 46.89 -34.53
C TYR A 5 6.39 46.07 -33.40
N GLU A 6 7.14 45.02 -33.74
CA GLU A 6 7.86 44.20 -32.76
C GLU A 6 9.11 44.92 -32.22
N SER A 7 9.68 45.84 -32.98
CA SER A 7 10.91 46.55 -32.64
C SER A 7 10.91 48.00 -33.14
N LEU A 8 11.85 48.79 -32.62
CA LEU A 8 12.03 50.19 -32.98
C LEU A 8 12.89 50.32 -34.24
N SER A 9 12.30 50.80 -35.34
CA SER A 9 13.03 51.09 -36.58
C SER A 9 13.84 52.39 -36.49
N ASP A 10 14.86 52.54 -37.34
CA ASP A 10 15.74 53.72 -37.34
C ASP A 10 14.96 55.03 -37.52
N ASN A 11 13.99 55.07 -38.45
CA ASN A 11 13.14 56.25 -38.66
C ASN A 11 12.33 56.65 -37.40
N LEU A 12 11.90 55.66 -36.62
CA LEU A 12 11.13 55.89 -35.39
C LEU A 12 12.04 56.29 -34.23
N ARG A 13 13.24 55.69 -34.14
CA ARG A 13 14.29 56.11 -33.21
C ARG A 13 14.61 57.58 -33.41
N ASP A 14 14.94 57.98 -34.65
CA ASP A 14 15.37 59.34 -34.96
C ASP A 14 14.24 60.35 -34.77
N TRP A 15 12.98 59.93 -34.95
CA TRP A 15 11.83 60.75 -34.59
C TRP A 15 11.65 60.90 -33.07
N ALA A 16 11.87 59.83 -32.30
CA ALA A 16 11.72 59.83 -30.84
C ALA A 16 12.74 60.73 -30.14
N LEU A 17 14.00 60.66 -30.55
CA LEU A 17 15.09 61.44 -29.96
C LEU A 17 14.92 62.95 -30.19
N ARG A 18 14.31 63.36 -31.31
CA ARG A 18 13.98 64.76 -31.61
C ARG A 18 12.89 65.38 -30.72
N GLN A 19 12.16 64.58 -29.94
CA GLN A 19 11.10 65.14 -29.09
C GLN A 19 11.71 65.85 -27.88
N PRO A 20 11.10 66.94 -27.38
CA PRO A 20 11.68 67.72 -26.29
C PRO A 20 11.61 67.00 -24.93
N LEU A 21 10.74 66.00 -24.80
CA LEU A 21 10.53 65.21 -23.59
C LEU A 21 9.93 63.85 -23.92
N PHE A 22 10.08 62.90 -22.99
CA PHE A 22 9.39 61.61 -22.99
C PHE A 22 8.71 61.38 -21.64
N PHE A 23 7.73 60.48 -21.60
CA PHE A 23 7.04 60.09 -20.38
C PHE A 23 7.38 58.65 -20.05
N VAL A 24 7.58 58.37 -18.77
CA VAL A 24 7.75 57.00 -18.27
C VAL A 24 6.56 56.68 -17.37
N SER A 25 5.76 55.72 -17.79
CA SER A 25 4.65 55.18 -17.01
C SER A 25 5.05 53.84 -16.40
N SER A 26 4.72 53.63 -15.13
CA SER A 26 4.97 52.38 -14.40
C SER A 26 3.90 52.19 -13.34
N ALA A 27 3.60 50.94 -12.98
CA ALA A 27 2.59 50.64 -11.99
C ALA A 27 3.08 49.49 -11.09
N PRO A 28 2.82 49.55 -9.78
CA PRO A 28 3.17 48.46 -8.88
C PRO A 28 2.22 47.27 -9.11
N CYS A 29 2.63 46.09 -8.68
CA CYS A 29 1.70 44.97 -8.48
C CYS A 29 0.86 45.21 -7.23
N ARG A 30 1.43 45.85 -6.21
CA ARG A 30 0.79 46.19 -4.95
C ARG A 30 0.69 47.70 -4.76
N GLY A 31 -0.52 48.24 -4.76
CA GLY A 31 -0.77 49.67 -4.58
C GLY A 31 -1.87 50.17 -5.50
N ARG A 32 -2.30 51.42 -5.29
CA ARG A 32 -3.40 52.04 -6.05
C ARG A 32 -2.95 53.14 -7.01
N HIS A 33 -1.73 53.64 -6.84
CA HIS A 33 -1.22 54.76 -7.62
C HIS A 33 -0.45 54.26 -8.84
N ILE A 34 -0.72 54.85 -10.00
CA ILE A 34 0.05 54.64 -11.22
C ILE A 34 1.00 55.83 -11.36
N ASN A 35 2.28 55.56 -11.56
CA ASN A 35 3.27 56.62 -11.77
C ASN A 35 3.35 56.97 -13.26
N VAL A 36 3.37 58.28 -13.56
CA VAL A 36 3.65 58.84 -14.87
C VAL A 36 4.60 60.01 -14.68
N SER A 37 5.84 59.87 -15.15
CA SER A 37 6.88 60.88 -14.95
C SER A 37 7.34 61.48 -16.29
N PRO A 38 7.18 62.79 -16.53
CA PRO A 38 7.82 63.45 -17.65
C PRO A 38 9.33 63.56 -17.42
N LYS A 39 10.11 63.33 -18.47
CA LYS A 39 11.58 63.40 -18.48
C LYS A 39 12.00 64.25 -19.67
N GLY A 40 12.76 65.32 -19.40
CA GLY A 40 13.26 66.24 -20.42
C GLY A 40 14.63 65.84 -20.97
N LEU A 41 15.07 66.57 -21.98
CA LEU A 41 16.38 66.44 -22.63
C LEU A 41 16.69 65.01 -23.13
N PRO A 42 15.87 64.43 -24.03
CA PRO A 42 16.04 63.03 -24.44
C PRO A 42 17.38 62.79 -25.12
N ASP A 43 17.88 63.74 -25.92
CA ASP A 43 19.20 63.70 -26.54
C ASP A 43 20.37 63.55 -25.55
N SER A 44 20.18 63.95 -24.29
CA SER A 44 21.20 63.88 -23.25
C SER A 44 20.98 62.76 -22.24
N SER A 45 19.77 62.23 -22.14
CA SER A 45 19.38 61.31 -21.05
C SER A 45 18.86 59.97 -21.54
N PHE A 46 18.51 59.82 -22.81
CA PHE A 46 17.93 58.61 -23.39
C PHE A 46 18.80 58.07 -24.53
N ALA A 47 18.98 56.75 -24.59
CA ALA A 47 19.77 56.10 -25.62
C ALA A 47 19.08 54.83 -26.13
N VAL A 48 19.18 54.60 -27.44
CA VAL A 48 18.73 53.36 -28.07
C VAL A 48 19.95 52.45 -28.26
N LEU A 49 19.99 51.35 -27.51
CA LEU A 49 21.12 50.41 -27.49
C LEU A 49 21.00 49.32 -28.56
N SER A 50 19.77 48.97 -28.94
CA SER A 50 19.41 48.11 -30.07
C SER A 50 17.93 48.33 -30.44
N PRO A 51 17.41 47.75 -31.55
CA PRO A 51 16.00 47.89 -31.93
C PRO A 51 15.00 47.47 -30.84
N ASN A 52 15.41 46.60 -29.92
CA ASN A 52 14.57 46.12 -28.80
C ASN A 52 15.11 46.51 -27.43
N LYS A 53 16.10 47.41 -27.33
CA LYS A 53 16.69 47.76 -26.04
C LYS A 53 17.00 49.25 -25.98
N VAL A 54 16.42 49.92 -24.99
CA VAL A 54 16.64 51.34 -24.73
C VAL A 54 17.08 51.54 -23.29
N ALA A 55 17.70 52.68 -23.02
CA ALA A 55 18.14 53.03 -21.70
C ALA A 55 17.93 54.52 -21.45
N TYR A 56 17.67 54.90 -20.21
CA TYR A 56 17.74 56.30 -19.81
C TYR A 56 18.43 56.48 -18.46
N VAL A 57 19.08 57.62 -18.29
CA VAL A 57 19.74 58.01 -17.05
C VAL A 57 18.69 58.59 -16.09
N ASP A 58 18.51 57.96 -14.95
CA ASP A 58 17.68 58.49 -13.87
C ASP A 58 18.52 59.38 -12.96
N SER A 59 18.25 60.68 -13.02
CA SER A 59 18.87 61.68 -12.13
C SER A 59 18.10 61.80 -10.82
N THR A 60 18.82 62.19 -9.76
CA THR A 60 18.28 62.32 -8.40
C THR A 60 17.19 63.39 -8.37
N GLY A 61 15.99 62.99 -7.94
CA GLY A 61 14.84 63.84 -7.72
C GLY A 61 14.04 63.36 -6.50
N SER A 62 12.88 63.97 -6.23
CA SER A 62 12.09 63.74 -5.01
C SER A 62 11.41 62.36 -4.90
N GLY A 63 11.26 61.63 -6.01
CA GLY A 63 10.58 60.32 -6.03
C GLY A 63 11.42 59.21 -6.69
N CYS A 64 11.03 57.95 -6.49
CA CYS A 64 11.68 56.78 -7.08
C CYS A 64 10.70 55.70 -7.56
N GLU A 65 9.43 56.06 -7.79
CA GLU A 65 8.34 55.15 -8.18
C GLU A 65 8.72 54.19 -9.32
N THR A 66 9.30 54.70 -10.41
CA THR A 66 9.73 53.84 -11.53
C THR A 66 10.77 52.81 -11.11
N ILE A 67 11.74 53.17 -10.25
CA ILE A 67 12.74 52.23 -9.73
C ILE A 67 12.05 51.13 -8.92
N CYS A 68 11.15 51.50 -8.01
CA CYS A 68 10.40 50.57 -7.17
C CYS A 68 9.55 49.60 -8.02
N HIS A 69 8.78 50.12 -8.98
CA HIS A 69 7.92 49.30 -9.85
C HIS A 69 8.73 48.35 -10.74
N LEU A 70 9.86 48.82 -11.28
CA LEU A 70 10.73 47.97 -12.10
C LEU A 70 11.37 46.85 -11.27
N ARG A 71 11.73 47.11 -10.01
CA ARG A 71 12.22 46.06 -9.10
C ARG A 71 11.13 45.05 -8.73
N GLU A 72 9.88 45.50 -8.59
CA GLU A 72 8.76 44.62 -8.22
C GLU A 72 8.29 43.75 -9.39
N ASN A 73 8.06 44.35 -10.56
CA ASN A 73 7.41 43.66 -11.69
C ASN A 73 8.01 43.98 -13.06
N GLY A 74 8.98 44.88 -13.14
CA GLY A 74 9.68 45.21 -14.39
C GLY A 74 8.84 45.97 -15.43
N ARG A 75 7.55 46.25 -15.21
CA ARG A 75 6.69 46.83 -16.26
C ARG A 75 6.88 48.34 -16.36
N ALA A 76 7.19 48.80 -17.57
CA ALA A 76 7.20 50.22 -17.89
C ALA A 76 6.73 50.49 -19.32
N THR A 77 6.20 51.68 -19.55
CA THR A 77 5.93 52.20 -20.90
C THR A 77 6.63 53.54 -21.06
N VAL A 78 7.39 53.69 -22.14
CA VAL A 78 7.96 54.99 -22.52
C VAL A 78 7.09 55.58 -23.62
N MET A 79 6.66 56.82 -23.48
CA MET A 79 5.85 57.51 -24.47
C MET A 79 6.55 58.77 -24.97
N PHE A 80 6.56 58.95 -26.29
CA PHE A 80 6.96 60.17 -26.98
C PHE A 80 5.73 60.77 -27.69
N CYS A 81 5.62 62.09 -27.75
CA CYS A 81 4.59 62.78 -28.51
C CYS A 81 5.15 64.03 -29.21
N SER A 82 4.60 64.34 -30.39
CA SER A 82 4.92 65.56 -31.13
C SER A 82 4.08 66.74 -30.67
N PHE A 83 4.72 67.89 -30.47
CA PHE A 83 4.05 69.18 -30.33
C PHE A 83 4.09 70.01 -31.63
N ASP A 84 4.67 69.46 -32.70
CA ASP A 84 4.78 70.10 -34.02
C ASP A 84 3.53 69.87 -34.91
N ALA A 85 3.58 70.36 -36.16
CA ALA A 85 2.49 70.27 -37.13
C ALA A 85 2.01 68.84 -37.45
N THR A 86 2.85 67.82 -37.27
CA THR A 86 2.57 66.42 -37.63
C THR A 86 2.25 65.58 -36.38
N PRO A 87 0.96 65.39 -36.03
CA PRO A 87 0.57 64.75 -34.78
C PRO A 87 0.94 63.27 -34.74
N ARG A 88 1.79 62.87 -33.78
CA ARG A 88 2.16 61.48 -33.54
C ARG A 88 2.39 61.23 -32.05
N ILE A 89 1.94 60.07 -31.60
CA ILE A 89 2.29 59.49 -30.30
C ILE A 89 2.95 58.15 -30.56
N MET A 90 4.08 57.88 -29.92
CA MET A 90 4.74 56.59 -29.93
C MET A 90 4.86 56.05 -28.50
N ARG A 91 4.52 54.78 -28.29
CA ARG A 91 4.69 54.06 -27.04
C ARG A 91 5.62 52.88 -27.23
N LEU A 92 6.58 52.73 -26.32
CA LEU A 92 7.44 51.57 -26.19
C LEU A 92 6.97 50.79 -24.97
N PHE A 93 6.36 49.64 -25.18
CA PHE A 93 5.99 48.73 -24.09
C PHE A 93 7.20 47.88 -23.74
N CYS A 94 7.62 47.98 -22.48
CA CYS A 94 8.91 47.46 -22.04
C CYS A 94 8.79 46.63 -20.77
N THR A 95 9.73 45.69 -20.65
CA THR A 95 10.15 45.16 -19.35
C THR A 95 11.51 45.75 -19.01
N GLY A 96 11.82 45.95 -17.73
CA GLY A 96 12.97 46.76 -17.35
C GLY A 96 13.68 46.34 -16.09
N SER A 97 14.90 46.85 -15.93
CA SER A 97 15.74 46.65 -14.77
C SER A 97 16.47 47.93 -14.40
N VAL A 98 16.95 48.00 -13.15
CA VAL A 98 17.61 49.17 -12.58
C VAL A 98 19.08 48.83 -12.33
N ILE A 99 19.98 49.67 -12.84
CA ILE A 99 21.42 49.60 -12.58
C ILE A 99 21.81 50.86 -11.80
N GLU A 100 22.06 50.71 -10.51
CA GLU A 100 22.46 51.83 -9.65
C GLU A 100 23.90 52.27 -9.90
N TRP A 101 24.24 53.49 -9.49
CA TRP A 101 25.57 54.09 -9.70
C TRP A 101 26.75 53.26 -9.15
N ASN A 102 26.51 52.42 -8.14
CA ASN A 102 27.50 51.55 -7.50
C ASN A 102 27.54 50.12 -8.09
N ASP A 103 26.66 49.79 -9.04
CA ASP A 103 26.69 48.50 -9.72
C ASP A 103 27.88 48.45 -10.70
N PRO A 104 28.69 47.37 -10.74
CA PRO A 104 29.84 47.26 -11.64
C PRO A 104 29.50 47.46 -13.13
N ARG A 105 28.25 47.20 -13.53
CA ARG A 105 27.78 47.36 -14.91
C ARG A 105 27.51 48.82 -15.28
N TYR A 106 27.34 49.71 -14.30
CA TYR A 106 26.92 51.10 -14.49
C TYR A 106 27.82 51.85 -15.49
N THR A 107 29.14 51.86 -15.24
CA THR A 107 30.12 52.56 -16.09
C THR A 107 30.08 52.05 -17.53
N GLY A 108 29.92 50.73 -17.72
CA GLY A 108 29.81 50.12 -19.04
C GLY A 108 28.57 50.59 -19.79
N TYR A 109 27.43 50.67 -19.12
CA TYR A 109 26.19 51.16 -19.73
C TYR A 109 26.22 52.65 -20.04
N VAL A 110 26.72 53.49 -19.11
CA VAL A 110 26.86 54.94 -19.37
C VAL A 110 27.75 55.19 -20.59
N LYS A 111 28.87 54.45 -20.71
CA LYS A 111 29.75 54.53 -21.90
C LYS A 111 29.03 54.11 -23.19
N ARG A 112 28.26 53.01 -23.15
CA ARG A 112 27.49 52.52 -24.30
C ARG A 112 26.37 53.48 -24.73
N MET A 113 25.77 54.19 -23.77
CA MET A 113 24.73 55.16 -24.04
C MET A 113 25.27 56.41 -24.74
N GLY A 114 26.56 56.72 -24.62
CA GLY A 114 27.17 57.89 -25.27
C GLY A 114 26.61 59.25 -24.78
N VAL A 115 25.89 59.24 -23.66
CA VAL A 115 25.23 60.43 -23.10
C VAL A 115 26.25 61.35 -22.41
N LYS A 116 26.08 62.67 -22.57
CA LYS A 116 26.92 63.66 -21.87
C LYS A 116 26.63 63.57 -20.37
N SER A 117 27.68 63.46 -19.55
CA SER A 117 27.60 63.29 -18.09
C SER A 117 26.49 64.15 -17.44
N LEU A 118 25.37 63.54 -17.05
CA LEU A 118 24.33 64.22 -16.27
C LEU A 118 24.78 64.34 -14.81
N VAL A 119 24.86 65.57 -14.31
CA VAL A 119 25.08 65.85 -12.89
C VAL A 119 23.91 65.27 -12.07
N GLY A 120 24.22 64.46 -11.07
CA GLY A 120 23.22 63.88 -10.17
C GLY A 120 22.58 62.56 -10.63
N ALA A 121 23.13 61.89 -11.65
CA ALA A 121 22.70 60.55 -12.07
C ALA A 121 22.84 59.52 -10.92
N ARG A 122 21.74 58.82 -10.57
CA ARG A 122 21.72 57.81 -9.49
C ARG A 122 21.55 56.37 -10.01
N ALA A 123 20.95 56.21 -11.19
CA ALA A 123 20.76 54.91 -11.82
C ALA A 123 20.66 55.03 -13.34
N VAL A 124 20.93 53.94 -14.04
CA VAL A 124 20.54 53.73 -15.43
C VAL A 124 19.38 52.75 -15.45
N ILE A 125 18.30 53.13 -16.14
CA ILE A 125 17.13 52.29 -16.33
C ILE A 125 17.25 51.63 -17.70
N ILE A 126 17.34 50.30 -17.72
CA ILE A 126 17.41 49.51 -18.96
C ILE A 126 16.02 48.96 -19.23
N LEU A 127 15.54 49.14 -20.46
CA LEU A 127 14.21 48.74 -20.90
C LEU A 127 14.32 47.90 -22.17
N ASP A 128 13.82 46.68 -22.09
CA ASP A 128 13.67 45.74 -23.19
C ASP A 128 12.27 45.90 -23.80
N ILE A 129 12.24 46.35 -25.06
CA ILE A 129 11.02 46.61 -25.82
C ILE A 129 10.50 45.27 -26.37
N PHE A 130 9.26 44.94 -26.02
CA PHE A 130 8.56 43.80 -26.61
C PHE A 130 7.47 44.24 -27.61
N LYS A 131 7.07 45.52 -27.60
CA LYS A 131 6.08 46.04 -28.54
C LYS A 131 6.20 47.56 -28.68
N VAL A 132 6.12 48.04 -29.92
CA VAL A 132 6.03 49.47 -30.26
C VAL A 132 4.63 49.76 -30.78
N GLN A 133 4.04 50.87 -30.34
CA GLN A 133 2.76 51.35 -30.84
C GLN A 133 2.88 52.80 -31.31
N ILE A 134 2.41 53.06 -32.52
CA ILE A 134 2.22 54.42 -33.04
C ILE A 134 0.74 54.70 -33.10
N SER A 135 0.31 55.88 -32.66
CA SER A 135 -1.08 56.33 -32.79
C SER A 135 -1.16 57.79 -33.23
N CYS A 136 -2.27 58.16 -33.89
CA CYS A 136 -2.53 59.53 -34.31
C CYS A 136 -2.66 60.46 -33.08
N GLY A 137 -1.88 61.55 -33.03
CA GLY A 137 -1.93 62.53 -31.94
C GLY A 137 -2.95 63.66 -32.16
N PHE A 138 -4.10 63.38 -32.80
CA PHE A 138 -5.00 64.45 -33.27
C PHE A 138 -5.57 65.34 -32.15
N GLY A 139 -5.57 64.87 -30.90
CA GLY A 139 -5.94 65.66 -29.72
C GLY A 139 -4.77 66.24 -28.92
N VAL A 140 -3.52 65.93 -29.27
CA VAL A 140 -2.34 66.55 -28.62
C VAL A 140 -2.26 67.99 -29.11
N PRO A 141 -2.05 69.01 -28.25
CA PRO A 141 -1.96 70.39 -28.70
C PRO A 141 -0.76 70.63 -29.63
N LEU A 142 -0.82 71.71 -30.39
CA LEU A 142 0.31 72.28 -31.11
C LEU A 142 1.00 73.29 -30.17
N LEU A 143 2.33 73.29 -30.12
CA LEU A 143 3.07 74.38 -29.50
C LEU A 143 3.20 75.51 -30.55
N ASP A 144 2.63 76.66 -30.24
CA ASP A 144 2.58 77.84 -31.10
C ASP A 144 3.22 79.04 -30.39
N LEU A 145 3.46 80.13 -31.12
CA LEU A 145 3.94 81.40 -30.56
C LEU A 145 2.80 82.41 -30.60
N THR A 146 2.39 82.89 -29.43
CA THR A 146 1.51 84.07 -29.30
C THR A 146 2.32 85.29 -28.93
N VAL A 147 1.89 86.47 -29.38
CA VAL A 147 2.52 87.73 -28.97
C VAL A 147 1.94 88.13 -27.62
N ASP A 148 2.82 88.42 -26.65
CA ASP A 148 2.42 88.94 -25.35
C ASP A 148 1.85 90.37 -25.51
N PRO A 149 0.61 90.64 -25.08
CA PRO A 149 -0.03 91.94 -25.31
C PRO A 149 0.66 93.12 -24.63
N GLU A 150 1.44 92.90 -23.57
CA GLU A 150 2.09 93.95 -22.78
C GLU A 150 3.53 94.20 -23.24
N THR A 151 4.24 93.14 -23.62
CA THR A 151 5.68 93.21 -23.96
C THR A 151 5.98 93.12 -25.45
N ASN A 152 4.99 92.74 -26.26
CA ASN A 152 5.10 92.50 -27.71
C ASN A 152 6.14 91.42 -28.09
N GLU A 153 6.54 90.58 -27.12
CA GLU A 153 7.48 89.49 -27.31
C GLU A 153 6.76 88.16 -27.66
N PRO A 154 7.38 87.27 -28.47
CA PRO A 154 6.83 85.96 -28.74
C PRO A 154 6.86 85.09 -27.47
N LYS A 155 5.70 84.60 -27.05
CA LYS A 155 5.51 83.71 -25.90
C LYS A 155 4.95 82.36 -26.36
N PRO A 156 5.55 81.23 -25.96
CA PRO A 156 5.04 79.91 -26.31
C PRO A 156 3.67 79.66 -25.68
N CYS A 157 2.73 79.13 -26.46
CA CYS A 157 1.40 78.74 -26.03
C CYS A 157 0.96 77.43 -26.69
N PHE A 158 -0.08 76.79 -26.15
CA PHE A 158 -0.66 75.57 -26.74
C PHE A 158 -1.96 75.90 -27.47
N THR A 159 -2.06 75.50 -28.73
CA THR A 159 -3.28 75.66 -29.56
C THR A 159 -3.92 74.31 -29.91
N ASN A 160 -5.25 74.29 -30.02
CA ASN A 160 -6.02 73.07 -30.30
C ASN A 160 -5.90 72.66 -31.78
N ARG A 161 -5.85 71.35 -32.04
CA ARG A 161 -5.91 70.82 -33.42
C ARG A 161 -7.37 70.53 -33.81
N PRO A 162 -7.87 71.02 -34.97
CA PRO A 162 -9.25 70.75 -35.40
C PRO A 162 -9.46 69.32 -35.93
N ARG A 163 -8.40 68.49 -36.03
CA ARG A 163 -8.43 67.21 -36.74
C ARG A 163 -9.30 66.15 -36.06
N LEU A 164 -9.36 66.10 -34.73
CA LEU A 164 -10.13 65.09 -34.02
C LEU A 164 -11.64 65.27 -34.22
N GLY A 165 -12.14 66.50 -34.09
CA GLY A 165 -13.54 66.84 -34.33
C GLY A 165 -13.97 66.54 -35.77
N LYS A 166 -13.15 66.96 -36.75
CA LYS A 166 -13.40 66.68 -38.17
C LYS A 166 -13.41 65.18 -38.50
N PHE A 167 -12.54 64.39 -37.88
CA PHE A 167 -12.55 62.93 -38.05
C PHE A 167 -13.82 62.29 -37.49
N ALA A 168 -14.25 62.71 -36.30
CA ALA A 168 -15.48 62.19 -35.69
C ALA A 168 -16.71 62.53 -36.55
N GLU A 169 -16.82 63.79 -37.00
CA GLU A 169 -17.89 64.24 -37.89
C GLU A 169 -17.91 63.45 -39.21
N TYR A 170 -16.74 63.27 -39.84
CA TYR A 170 -16.60 62.48 -41.06
C TYR A 170 -17.05 61.01 -40.86
N THR A 171 -16.67 60.38 -39.76
CA THR A 171 -16.98 58.97 -39.46
C THR A 171 -18.47 58.78 -39.13
N ILE A 172 -19.06 59.73 -38.39
CA ILE A 172 -20.49 59.73 -38.07
C ILE A 172 -21.32 59.91 -39.34
N ASN A 173 -20.95 60.86 -40.21
CA ASN A 173 -21.68 61.12 -41.47
C ASN A 173 -21.68 59.92 -42.42
N ARG A 174 -20.72 59.00 -42.30
CA ARG A 174 -20.66 57.74 -43.06
C ARG A 174 -21.39 56.57 -42.40
N GLY A 175 -21.87 56.74 -41.16
CA GLY A 175 -22.50 55.65 -40.40
C GLY A 175 -21.52 54.58 -39.89
N GLU A 176 -20.21 54.79 -40.02
CA GLU A 176 -19.16 53.79 -39.72
C GLU A 176 -18.72 53.78 -38.25
N MET A 177 -19.28 54.67 -37.42
CA MET A 177 -18.86 54.84 -36.02
C MET A 177 -19.10 53.59 -35.14
N PRO A 178 -20.24 52.88 -35.21
CA PRO A 178 -20.44 51.65 -34.43
C PRO A 178 -19.44 50.56 -34.78
N GLU A 179 -19.18 50.32 -36.07
CA GLU A 179 -18.20 49.33 -36.54
C GLU A 179 -16.78 49.68 -36.06
N TYR A 180 -16.41 50.97 -36.13
CA TYR A 180 -15.14 51.44 -35.59
C TYR A 180 -15.01 51.17 -34.09
N GLN A 181 -16.06 51.42 -33.29
CA GLN A 181 -16.08 51.14 -31.86
C GLN A 181 -15.99 49.63 -31.56
N MET A 182 -16.70 48.79 -32.32
CA MET A 182 -16.62 47.32 -32.21
C MET A 182 -15.21 46.78 -32.46
N GLN A 183 -14.51 47.35 -33.44
CA GLN A 183 -13.17 46.91 -33.80
C GLN A 183 -12.11 47.37 -32.78
N TRP A 184 -12.19 48.62 -32.32
CA TRP A 184 -11.09 49.26 -31.58
C TRP A 184 -11.38 49.58 -30.11
N ASN A 185 -12.63 49.49 -29.68
CA ASN A 185 -13.04 49.86 -28.31
C ASN A 185 -13.71 48.73 -27.55
N SER A 186 -13.86 47.52 -28.13
CA SER A 186 -14.48 46.39 -27.42
C SER A 186 -13.55 45.77 -26.36
N LYS A 187 -12.23 45.86 -26.52
CA LYS A 187 -11.23 45.31 -25.58
C LYS A 187 -9.99 46.20 -25.46
N SER A 188 -9.29 46.13 -24.34
CA SER A 188 -7.97 46.72 -24.17
C SER A 188 -6.87 45.91 -24.86
N LEU A 189 -5.64 46.42 -24.90
CA LEU A 189 -4.49 45.67 -25.44
C LEU A 189 -4.16 44.41 -24.63
N ASP A 190 -4.59 44.36 -23.36
CA ASP A 190 -4.43 43.22 -22.46
C ASP A 190 -5.68 42.33 -22.45
N GLY A 191 -6.64 42.56 -23.36
CA GLY A 191 -7.86 41.77 -23.49
C GLY A 191 -8.97 42.11 -22.48
N LEU A 192 -8.80 43.16 -21.67
CA LEU A 192 -9.82 43.60 -20.70
C LEU A 192 -11.07 44.12 -21.42
N PRO A 193 -12.27 43.94 -20.86
CA PRO A 193 -13.51 44.45 -21.46
C PRO A 193 -13.45 45.98 -21.62
N GLY A 194 -13.76 46.46 -22.82
CA GLY A 194 -13.80 47.87 -23.17
C GLY A 194 -15.20 48.47 -23.09
N LEU A 195 -15.60 49.22 -24.11
CA LEU A 195 -16.89 49.88 -24.19
C LEU A 195 -18.02 48.84 -24.29
N HIS A 196 -18.95 48.88 -23.33
CA HIS A 196 -20.05 47.90 -23.26
C HIS A 196 -20.97 47.92 -24.49
N SER A 197 -21.21 49.08 -25.12
CA SER A 197 -21.99 49.14 -26.37
C SER A 197 -21.29 48.39 -27.49
N ALA A 198 -20.00 48.67 -27.72
CA ALA A 198 -19.18 47.98 -28.70
C ALA A 198 -19.10 46.46 -28.47
N MET A 199 -19.05 46.01 -27.22
CA MET A 199 -19.09 44.58 -26.88
C MET A 199 -20.44 43.94 -27.21
N ARG A 200 -21.55 44.63 -26.90
CA ARG A 200 -22.90 44.14 -27.22
C ARG A 200 -23.12 44.06 -28.73
N ASP A 201 -22.71 45.09 -29.46
CA ASP A 201 -22.83 45.15 -30.92
C ASP A 201 -21.98 44.07 -31.61
N LYS A 202 -20.90 43.63 -30.95
CA LYS A 202 -20.06 42.50 -31.37
C LYS A 202 -20.58 41.13 -30.91
N GLY A 203 -21.67 41.07 -30.16
CA GLY A 203 -22.24 39.83 -29.60
C GLY A 203 -21.44 39.23 -28.45
N GLU A 204 -20.54 39.99 -27.80
CA GLU A 204 -19.72 39.51 -26.69
C GLU A 204 -20.47 39.64 -25.34
N SER A 205 -20.39 38.59 -24.49
CA SER A 205 -20.97 38.63 -23.15
C SER A 205 -20.09 39.40 -22.16
N ILE A 206 -20.64 40.50 -21.63
CA ILE A 206 -19.99 41.33 -20.60
C ILE A 206 -19.76 40.51 -19.32
N TRP A 207 -20.67 39.61 -18.96
CA TRP A 207 -20.56 38.78 -17.76
C TRP A 207 -19.37 37.82 -17.86
N TRP A 208 -19.24 37.10 -18.99
CA TRP A 208 -18.12 36.20 -19.21
C TRP A 208 -16.77 36.93 -19.27
N ALA A 209 -16.74 38.14 -19.86
CA ALA A 209 -15.54 38.97 -19.87
C ALA A 209 -15.12 39.42 -18.45
N ARG A 210 -16.07 39.66 -17.55
CA ARG A 210 -15.78 39.97 -16.14
C ARG A 210 -15.25 38.76 -15.37
N VAL A 211 -15.86 37.59 -15.58
CA VAL A 211 -15.43 36.33 -14.92
C VAL A 211 -14.03 35.94 -15.35
N THR A 212 -13.73 35.98 -16.65
CA THR A 212 -12.41 35.66 -17.18
C THR A 212 -11.33 36.64 -16.69
N ASN A 213 -11.66 37.94 -16.59
CA ASN A 213 -10.76 38.92 -16.01
C ASN A 213 -10.53 38.67 -14.50
N TRP A 214 -11.59 38.39 -13.74
CA TRP A 214 -11.48 38.03 -12.32
C TRP A 214 -10.57 36.80 -12.12
N ALA A 215 -10.78 35.75 -12.92
CA ALA A 215 -9.96 34.54 -12.87
C ALA A 215 -8.50 34.83 -13.22
N SER A 216 -8.24 35.66 -14.22
CA SER A 216 -6.89 36.06 -14.62
C SER A 216 -6.20 36.89 -13.53
N TYR A 217 -6.94 37.79 -12.88
CA TYR A 217 -6.44 38.60 -11.77
C TYR A 217 -6.06 37.76 -10.54
N TYR A 218 -6.84 36.71 -10.24
CA TYR A 218 -6.65 35.84 -9.08
C TYR A 218 -5.90 34.53 -9.38
N HIS A 219 -5.32 34.37 -10.57
CA HIS A 219 -4.70 33.11 -11.01
C HIS A 219 -3.67 32.57 -9.99
N PHE A 220 -2.80 33.44 -9.48
CA PHE A 220 -1.79 33.06 -8.49
C PHE A 220 -2.40 32.56 -7.17
N GLN A 221 -3.46 33.20 -6.69
CA GLN A 221 -4.15 32.76 -5.47
C GLN A 221 -4.87 31.42 -5.68
N LEU A 222 -5.46 31.23 -6.86
CA LEU A 222 -6.08 29.95 -7.22
C LEU A 222 -5.05 28.82 -7.28
N ASP A 223 -3.84 29.07 -7.78
CA ASP A 223 -2.78 28.07 -7.80
C ASP A 223 -2.25 27.73 -6.40
N ILE A 224 -2.17 28.72 -5.50
CA ILE A 224 -1.88 28.45 -4.08
C ILE A 224 -2.97 27.57 -3.46
N ILE A 225 -4.24 27.84 -3.71
CA ILE A 225 -5.34 27.05 -3.17
C ILE A 225 -5.30 25.61 -3.71
N LYS A 226 -5.07 25.43 -5.01
CA LYS A 226 -4.93 24.10 -5.64
C LYS A 226 -3.77 23.32 -5.05
N THR A 227 -2.60 23.95 -4.89
CA THR A 227 -1.42 23.30 -4.33
C THR A 227 -1.61 22.94 -2.87
N ALA A 228 -2.24 23.81 -2.07
CA ALA A 228 -2.61 23.51 -0.68
C ALA A 228 -3.59 22.34 -0.57
N MET A 229 -4.62 22.28 -1.42
CA MET A 229 -5.56 21.15 -1.45
C MET A 229 -4.88 19.84 -1.83
N ALA A 230 -3.98 19.87 -2.82
CA ALA A 230 -3.22 18.68 -3.23
C ALA A 230 -2.31 18.17 -2.10
N LEU A 231 -1.65 19.08 -1.38
CA LEU A 231 -0.80 18.72 -0.23
C LEU A 231 -1.64 18.14 0.91
N MET A 232 -2.79 18.74 1.23
CA MET A 232 -3.72 18.22 2.24
C MET A 232 -4.18 16.81 1.89
N PHE A 233 -4.56 16.56 0.63
CA PHE A 233 -4.95 15.23 0.16
C PHE A 233 -3.82 14.22 0.30
N LEU A 234 -2.59 14.59 -0.07
CA LEU A 234 -1.42 13.72 0.10
C LEU A 234 -1.19 13.34 1.57
N VAL A 235 -1.28 14.31 2.48
CA VAL A 235 -1.14 14.07 3.93
C VAL A 235 -2.23 13.12 4.44
N MET A 236 -3.49 13.29 3.99
CA MET A 236 -4.57 12.39 4.37
C MET A 236 -4.33 10.96 3.91
N VAL A 237 -3.86 10.76 2.67
CA VAL A 237 -3.55 9.41 2.14
C VAL A 237 -2.43 8.74 2.94
N VAL A 238 -1.35 9.48 3.25
CA VAL A 238 -0.23 8.95 4.04
C VAL A 238 -0.66 8.60 5.47
N ALA A 239 -1.46 9.45 6.10
CA ALA A 239 -1.98 9.20 7.45
C ALA A 239 -2.94 8.00 7.48
N GLN A 240 -3.75 7.80 6.44
CA GLN A 240 -4.60 6.62 6.31
C GLN A 240 -3.79 5.33 6.18
N TRP A 241 -2.71 5.31 5.39
CA TRP A 241 -1.86 4.13 5.22
C TRP A 241 -1.30 3.58 6.54
N ALA A 242 -0.84 4.44 7.45
CA ALA A 242 -0.38 4.02 8.77
C ALA A 242 -1.49 3.41 9.64
N ALA A 243 -2.74 3.86 9.47
CA ALA A 243 -3.90 3.30 10.17
C ALA A 243 -4.34 1.93 9.61
N PHE A 244 -3.92 1.57 8.38
CA PHE A 244 -4.24 0.28 7.76
C PHE A 244 -3.24 -0.83 8.10
N GLU A 245 -2.01 -0.50 8.53
CA GLU A 245 -1.01 -1.53 8.86
C GLU A 245 -1.52 -2.61 9.84
N PRO A 246 -2.24 -2.28 10.92
CA PRO A 246 -2.76 -3.31 11.82
C PRO A 246 -3.75 -4.28 11.15
N PHE A 247 -4.48 -3.84 10.13
CA PHE A 247 -5.41 -4.69 9.37
C PHE A 247 -4.68 -5.54 8.33
N ILE A 248 -3.65 -4.99 7.69
CA ILE A 248 -2.86 -5.70 6.67
C ILE A 248 -2.05 -6.84 7.31
N TYR A 249 -1.46 -6.60 8.49
CA TYR A 249 -0.62 -7.56 9.19
C TYR A 249 -1.36 -8.41 10.23
N ALA A 250 -2.68 -8.28 10.35
CA ALA A 250 -3.47 -9.05 11.31
C ALA A 250 -3.39 -10.56 11.04
N ASP A 251 -3.51 -10.94 9.77
CA ASP A 251 -3.50 -12.32 9.30
C ASP A 251 -2.38 -12.48 8.27
N LEU A 252 -1.41 -13.35 8.56
CA LEU A 252 -0.25 -13.58 7.70
C LEU A 252 -0.12 -15.05 7.32
N ILE A 253 0.25 -15.27 6.07
CA ILE A 253 0.63 -16.59 5.52
C ILE A 253 2.14 -16.56 5.30
N VAL A 254 2.84 -17.49 5.92
CA VAL A 254 4.30 -17.61 5.86
C VAL A 254 4.66 -19.04 5.45
N TYR A 255 5.61 -19.19 4.54
CA TYR A 255 6.13 -20.51 4.17
C TYR A 255 7.60 -20.67 4.56
N SER A 256 8.01 -21.92 4.84
CA SER A 256 9.32 -22.22 5.43
C SER A 256 10.51 -21.95 4.51
N ASP A 257 10.44 -22.33 3.23
CA ASP A 257 11.56 -22.28 2.27
C ASP A 257 11.10 -21.77 0.88
N GLU A 258 11.93 -20.99 0.19
CA GLU A 258 11.67 -20.58 -1.20
C GLU A 258 12.00 -21.70 -2.21
N THR A 259 12.86 -22.65 -1.83
CA THR A 259 13.36 -23.75 -2.69
C THR A 259 12.26 -24.67 -3.19
N TYR A 260 11.22 -24.88 -2.38
CA TYR A 260 10.10 -25.78 -2.68
C TYR A 260 8.77 -25.05 -2.94
N LYS A 261 8.84 -23.73 -3.10
CA LYS A 261 7.66 -22.90 -3.33
C LYS A 261 7.05 -23.18 -4.70
N ASP A 262 5.74 -23.35 -4.73
CA ASP A 262 5.01 -23.50 -5.98
C ASP A 262 4.80 -22.16 -6.72
N GLU A 263 4.72 -22.23 -8.05
CA GLU A 263 4.26 -21.11 -8.88
C GLU A 263 2.85 -20.68 -8.47
N GLY A 264 2.73 -19.45 -7.96
CA GLY A 264 1.46 -18.87 -7.52
C GLY A 264 1.11 -19.10 -6.05
N GLN A 265 1.99 -19.73 -5.24
CA GLN A 265 1.76 -19.85 -3.80
C GLN A 265 1.73 -18.47 -3.11
N GLU A 266 0.64 -18.21 -2.39
CA GLU A 266 0.43 -16.99 -1.62
C GLU A 266 1.30 -16.95 -0.35
N GLY A 267 1.50 -15.75 0.19
CA GLY A 267 2.29 -15.54 1.41
C GLY A 267 3.72 -15.09 1.17
N ILE A 268 4.46 -14.96 2.26
CA ILE A 268 5.85 -14.46 2.32
C ILE A 268 6.79 -15.53 2.88
N SER A 269 8.08 -15.48 2.52
CA SER A 269 9.05 -16.44 3.06
C SER A 269 9.34 -16.16 4.54
N LEU A 270 9.75 -17.20 5.28
CA LEU A 270 10.12 -17.06 6.69
C LEU A 270 11.20 -15.98 6.92
N ALA A 271 12.18 -15.88 6.01
CA ALA A 271 13.21 -14.84 6.05
C ALA A 271 12.62 -13.42 5.89
N GLN A 272 11.64 -13.24 5.00
CA GLN A 272 10.93 -11.97 4.85
C GLN A 272 10.07 -11.65 6.08
N PHE A 273 9.40 -12.65 6.65
CA PHE A 273 8.64 -12.52 7.89
C PHE A 273 9.53 -12.09 9.06
N GLN A 274 10.71 -12.69 9.21
CA GLN A 274 11.68 -12.30 10.22
C GLN A 274 12.14 -10.85 10.02
N LYS A 275 12.43 -10.44 8.77
CA LYS A 275 12.79 -9.05 8.45
C LYS A 275 11.67 -8.07 8.76
N LEU A 276 10.42 -8.43 8.47
CA LEU A 276 9.22 -7.60 8.72
C LEU A 276 8.94 -7.39 10.21
N THR A 277 9.30 -8.39 11.04
CA THR A 277 9.03 -8.41 12.48
C THR A 277 10.26 -8.11 13.33
N ALA A 278 11.43 -7.83 12.75
CA ALA A 278 12.66 -7.49 13.48
C ALA A 278 12.98 -5.98 13.40
N GLY A 279 13.82 -5.50 14.34
CA GLY A 279 14.29 -4.11 14.39
C GLY A 279 13.15 -3.10 14.44
N ALA A 280 13.13 -2.16 13.50
CA ALA A 280 12.07 -1.14 13.39
C ALA A 280 10.67 -1.73 13.12
N GLY A 281 10.59 -2.97 12.63
CA GLY A 281 9.34 -3.69 12.38
C GLY A 281 8.78 -4.44 13.59
N ALA A 282 9.47 -4.44 14.74
CA ALA A 282 9.03 -5.18 15.93
C ALA A 282 7.64 -4.77 16.43
N ILE A 283 7.22 -3.52 16.18
CA ILE A 283 5.87 -3.04 16.53
C ILE A 283 4.76 -3.85 15.84
N ARG A 284 5.03 -4.42 14.65
CA ARG A 284 4.07 -5.22 13.88
C ARG A 284 3.70 -6.52 14.59
N ARG A 285 4.58 -7.05 15.46
CA ARG A 285 4.31 -8.27 16.24
C ARG A 285 3.03 -8.13 17.06
N ALA A 286 2.76 -6.95 17.61
CA ALA A 286 1.56 -6.68 18.39
C ALA A 286 0.26 -6.70 17.56
N TRP A 287 0.36 -6.55 16.24
CA TRP A 287 -0.78 -6.53 15.33
C TRP A 287 -1.10 -7.91 14.76
N ILE A 288 -0.11 -8.79 14.64
CA ILE A 288 -0.27 -10.14 14.09
C ILE A 288 -1.12 -10.96 15.06
N ARG A 289 -2.33 -11.33 14.64
CA ARG A 289 -3.29 -12.14 15.40
C ARG A 289 -3.26 -13.59 14.95
N THR A 290 -3.21 -13.80 13.64
CA THR A 290 -3.20 -15.14 13.03
C THR A 290 -1.95 -15.28 12.17
N LEU A 291 -1.23 -16.37 12.40
CA LEU A 291 -0.09 -16.77 11.58
C LEU A 291 -0.36 -18.17 11.06
N ARG A 292 -0.58 -18.27 9.76
CA ARG A 292 -0.57 -19.54 9.04
C ARG A 292 0.86 -19.80 8.57
N TYR A 293 1.39 -20.96 8.95
CA TYR A 293 2.73 -21.39 8.61
C TYR A 293 2.69 -22.67 7.78
N ASP A 294 2.95 -22.52 6.49
CA ASP A 294 3.00 -23.63 5.52
C ASP A 294 4.43 -24.20 5.48
N ILE A 295 4.59 -25.40 6.02
CA ILE A 295 5.87 -26.11 6.08
C ILE A 295 6.07 -26.86 4.76
N LEU A 296 7.03 -26.40 3.96
CA LEU A 296 7.33 -26.97 2.66
C LEU A 296 8.36 -28.09 2.77
N VAL A 297 8.01 -29.28 2.28
CA VAL A 297 8.87 -30.47 2.24
C VAL A 297 9.23 -30.86 0.79
N PRO A 298 10.43 -31.44 0.56
CA PRO A 298 10.94 -31.71 -0.78
C PRO A 298 10.11 -32.69 -1.60
N PHE A 299 9.42 -33.64 -0.95
CA PHE A 299 8.68 -34.70 -1.62
C PHE A 299 7.21 -34.73 -1.18
N GLU A 300 6.30 -34.73 -2.15
CA GLU A 300 4.88 -35.00 -1.93
C GLU A 300 4.64 -36.51 -1.90
N LEU A 301 4.29 -37.04 -0.72
CA LEU A 301 4.02 -38.46 -0.50
C LEU A 301 2.51 -38.64 -0.23
N LEU A 302 1.78 -39.04 -1.26
CA LEU A 302 0.33 -39.20 -1.21
C LEU A 302 -0.07 -40.54 -0.60
N ASP A 303 -0.94 -40.50 0.41
CA ASP A 303 -1.52 -41.68 1.03
C ASP A 303 -2.19 -42.59 -0.02
N TRP A 304 -1.94 -43.90 0.07
CA TRP A 304 -2.63 -44.93 -0.72
C TRP A 304 -2.52 -44.80 -2.25
N THR A 305 -1.48 -44.15 -2.76
CA THR A 305 -1.20 -44.03 -4.20
C THR A 305 0.07 -44.76 -4.65
N THR A 306 0.74 -45.45 -3.73
CA THR A 306 2.06 -46.05 -3.96
C THR A 306 2.11 -47.47 -3.40
N CYS A 307 2.65 -48.40 -4.20
CA CYS A 307 2.88 -49.79 -3.81
C CYS A 307 4.38 -50.11 -3.70
N LYS A 308 4.74 -51.04 -2.82
CA LYS A 308 6.04 -51.68 -2.69
C LYS A 308 6.33 -52.45 -4.00
N ARG A 309 7.56 -52.33 -4.49
CA ARG A 309 8.02 -53.04 -5.69
C ARG A 309 8.61 -54.40 -5.29
N GLU A 310 8.31 -55.43 -6.08
CA GLU A 310 8.91 -56.75 -5.91
C GLU A 310 10.45 -56.73 -6.12
N PRO A 311 11.23 -57.43 -5.28
CA PRO A 311 10.79 -58.20 -4.10
C PRO A 311 10.42 -57.29 -2.91
N ILE A 312 9.20 -57.46 -2.37
CA ILE A 312 8.59 -56.59 -1.34
C ILE A 312 9.50 -56.40 -0.12
N GLU A 313 10.31 -57.40 0.22
CA GLU A 313 11.22 -57.39 1.36
C GLU A 313 12.36 -56.36 1.24
N GLN A 314 12.56 -55.74 0.07
CA GLN A 314 13.53 -54.66 -0.13
C GLN A 314 13.02 -53.29 0.30
N TYR A 315 11.72 -53.14 0.53
CA TYR A 315 11.15 -51.89 0.97
C TYR A 315 11.41 -51.63 2.47
N ARG A 316 11.74 -50.40 2.82
CA ARG A 316 11.98 -49.94 4.19
C ARG A 316 11.35 -48.57 4.41
N MET A 317 10.63 -48.41 5.53
CA MET A 317 10.13 -47.11 6.02
C MET A 317 11.26 -46.11 6.24
N ALA A 318 12.39 -46.57 6.76
CA ALA A 318 13.59 -45.76 6.84
C ALA A 318 14.23 -45.68 5.45
N ASN A 319 14.01 -44.57 4.76
CA ASN A 319 14.63 -44.28 3.48
C ASN A 319 14.92 -42.77 3.32
N PRO A 320 15.80 -42.40 2.37
CA PRO A 320 16.26 -41.02 2.21
C PRO A 320 15.15 -40.03 1.84
N VAL A 321 14.04 -40.47 1.23
CA VAL A 321 12.94 -39.59 0.81
C VAL A 321 12.13 -39.13 2.02
N ARG A 322 11.74 -40.06 2.90
CA ARG A 322 11.07 -39.71 4.16
C ARG A 322 11.98 -38.93 5.09
N GLU A 323 13.26 -39.32 5.18
CA GLU A 323 14.27 -38.62 5.98
C GLU A 323 14.47 -37.16 5.54
N ALA A 324 14.51 -36.90 4.23
CA ALA A 324 14.61 -35.55 3.69
C ALA A 324 13.38 -34.70 4.05
N ASN A 325 12.17 -35.27 4.01
CA ASN A 325 10.96 -34.57 4.44
C ASN A 325 10.98 -34.29 5.95
N ASP A 326 11.35 -35.27 6.79
CA ASP A 326 11.49 -35.09 8.23
C ASP A 326 12.52 -33.99 8.56
N TRP A 327 13.58 -33.85 7.75
CA TRP A 327 14.66 -32.89 7.97
C TRP A 327 14.22 -31.47 7.61
N ALA A 328 13.53 -31.32 6.48
CA ALA A 328 12.91 -30.07 6.08
C ALA A 328 11.84 -29.61 7.09
N PHE A 329 11.00 -30.55 7.55
CA PHE A 329 10.00 -30.29 8.57
C PHE A 329 10.62 -29.83 9.89
N GLN A 330 11.63 -30.57 10.41
CA GLN A 330 12.31 -30.21 11.64
C GLN A 330 12.96 -28.83 11.55
N THR A 331 13.66 -28.54 10.46
CA THR A 331 14.30 -27.23 10.24
C THR A 331 13.25 -26.11 10.25
N ALA A 332 12.14 -26.30 9.52
CA ALA A 332 11.07 -25.32 9.47
C ALA A 332 10.43 -25.03 10.83
N ILE A 333 10.22 -26.06 11.66
CA ILE A 333 9.68 -25.90 13.03
C ILE A 333 10.70 -25.22 13.95
N ILE A 334 11.97 -25.62 13.90
CA ILE A 334 13.04 -24.97 14.69
C ILE A 334 13.11 -23.48 14.38
N ASP A 335 13.08 -23.11 13.11
CA ASP A 335 13.23 -21.70 12.71
C ASP A 335 12.05 -20.83 13.16
N ILE A 336 10.81 -21.30 12.97
CA ILE A 336 9.64 -20.53 13.41
C ILE A 336 9.57 -20.44 14.94
N PHE A 337 9.86 -21.52 15.67
CA PHE A 337 9.89 -21.49 17.13
C PHE A 337 11.04 -20.61 17.65
N GLY A 338 12.18 -20.58 16.97
CA GLY A 338 13.27 -19.65 17.22
C GLY A 338 12.81 -18.19 17.11
N ILE A 339 12.06 -17.84 16.06
CA ILE A 339 11.50 -16.49 15.89
C ILE A 339 10.45 -16.17 16.96
N LEU A 340 9.50 -17.08 17.21
CA LEU A 340 8.41 -16.88 18.16
C LEU A 340 8.91 -16.82 19.62
N SER A 341 10.02 -17.48 19.94
CA SER A 341 10.65 -17.37 21.27
C SER A 341 11.09 -15.95 21.62
N LEU A 342 11.30 -15.08 20.62
CA LEU A 342 11.70 -13.68 20.79
C LEU A 342 10.50 -12.73 20.97
N TRP A 343 9.27 -13.25 20.97
CA TRP A 343 8.05 -12.44 21.10
C TRP A 343 7.63 -12.30 22.56
N GLU A 344 6.83 -11.28 22.85
CA GLU A 344 6.35 -11.03 24.21
C GLU A 344 5.37 -12.13 24.66
N GLN A 345 5.53 -12.59 25.90
CA GLN A 345 4.72 -13.68 26.51
C GLN A 345 3.23 -13.32 26.66
N ASN A 346 2.90 -12.03 26.70
CA ASN A 346 1.51 -11.57 26.81
C ASN A 346 0.79 -11.55 25.47
N HIS A 347 1.51 -11.74 24.36
CA HIS A 347 0.89 -11.85 23.06
C HIS A 347 0.07 -13.14 22.98
N ARG A 348 -1.02 -13.10 22.21
CA ARG A 348 -1.92 -14.24 22.00
C ARG A 348 -2.04 -14.49 20.52
N LEU A 349 -1.00 -15.10 19.97
CA LEU A 349 -0.95 -15.52 18.58
C LEU A 349 -1.79 -16.78 18.37
N SER A 350 -2.56 -16.81 17.29
CA SER A 350 -3.11 -18.04 16.71
C SER A 350 -2.14 -18.56 15.67
N LEU A 351 -1.46 -19.67 15.96
CA LEU A 351 -0.53 -20.33 15.06
C LEU A 351 -1.21 -21.53 14.41
N ASP A 352 -1.27 -21.54 13.08
CA ASP A 352 -1.81 -22.64 12.28
C ASP A 352 -0.66 -23.28 11.50
N LEU A 353 -0.37 -24.54 11.79
CA LEU A 353 0.72 -25.32 11.20
C LEU A 353 0.15 -26.27 10.14
N GLY A 354 0.54 -26.05 8.88
CA GLY A 354 0.19 -26.91 7.75
C GLY A 354 1.44 -27.52 7.12
N LEU A 355 1.33 -28.73 6.56
CA LEU A 355 2.42 -29.42 5.87
C LEU A 355 2.09 -29.51 4.37
N GLN A 356 3.03 -29.15 3.51
CA GLN A 356 2.84 -29.15 2.06
C GLN A 356 4.06 -29.72 1.33
N GLY A 357 3.83 -30.68 0.45
CA GLY A 357 4.86 -31.21 -0.45
C GLY A 357 5.00 -30.38 -1.73
N ARG A 358 6.19 -30.43 -2.33
CA ARG A 358 6.47 -29.80 -3.64
C ARG A 358 5.62 -30.40 -4.77
N ARG A 359 5.00 -29.56 -5.62
CA ARG A 359 4.21 -29.99 -6.79
C ARG A 359 5.06 -30.74 -7.83
N VAL A 360 4.55 -31.89 -8.27
CA VAL A 360 5.20 -32.74 -9.27
C VAL A 360 4.81 -32.39 -10.70
N GLY A 361 5.74 -31.76 -11.42
CA GLY A 361 5.82 -31.69 -12.90
C GLY A 361 7.18 -32.14 -13.46
N GLU A 362 8.17 -32.32 -12.59
CA GLU A 362 9.44 -33.01 -12.86
C GLU A 362 9.40 -34.30 -12.04
N LYS A 363 9.64 -35.46 -12.66
CA LYS A 363 9.61 -36.78 -12.00
C LYS A 363 10.41 -36.74 -10.68
N PRO A 364 9.76 -36.75 -9.50
CA PRO A 364 10.44 -37.01 -8.26
C PRO A 364 10.84 -38.47 -8.32
N ALA A 365 11.99 -38.83 -7.76
CA ALA A 365 12.25 -40.23 -7.52
C ALA A 365 11.11 -40.72 -6.61
N PRO A 366 10.28 -41.69 -7.04
CA PRO A 366 9.34 -42.31 -6.12
C PRO A 366 10.14 -42.85 -4.94
N GLU A 367 9.48 -42.97 -3.79
CA GLU A 367 10.08 -43.58 -2.62
C GLU A 367 10.84 -44.87 -3.05
N PRO A 368 12.09 -45.10 -2.59
CA PRO A 368 12.90 -46.20 -3.11
C PRO A 368 12.16 -47.54 -3.02
N ASN A 369 12.30 -48.37 -4.05
CA ASN A 369 11.61 -49.67 -4.16
C ASN A 369 10.07 -49.55 -4.14
N THR A 370 9.53 -48.51 -4.75
CA THR A 370 8.07 -48.36 -4.92
C THR A 370 7.67 -48.10 -6.38
N SER A 371 6.37 -48.18 -6.63
CA SER A 371 5.74 -47.82 -7.89
C SER A 371 4.39 -47.14 -7.62
N TYR A 372 4.11 -46.08 -8.37
CA TYR A 372 2.82 -45.40 -8.32
C TYR A 372 1.70 -46.33 -8.82
N SER A 373 0.59 -46.35 -8.08
CA SER A 373 -0.64 -47.03 -8.45
C SER A 373 -1.82 -46.26 -7.86
N SER A 374 -2.68 -45.72 -8.73
CA SER A 374 -3.87 -44.94 -8.33
C SER A 374 -4.93 -45.76 -7.59
N ILE A 375 -4.77 -47.08 -7.56
CA ILE A 375 -5.65 -48.03 -6.86
C ILE A 375 -4.87 -48.77 -5.75
N ALA A 376 -3.72 -48.25 -5.30
CA ALA A 376 -2.92 -48.87 -4.24
C ALA A 376 -3.73 -49.09 -2.93
N GLY A 377 -4.67 -48.18 -2.62
CA GLY A 377 -5.61 -48.33 -1.51
C GLY A 377 -6.59 -49.50 -1.63
N ASP A 378 -6.85 -50.00 -2.84
CA ASP A 378 -7.86 -51.04 -3.10
C ASP A 378 -7.29 -52.48 -2.99
N TYR A 379 -5.95 -52.65 -3.01
CA TYR A 379 -5.32 -53.97 -2.95
C TYR A 379 -5.40 -54.58 -1.54
N ARG A 380 -6.39 -55.47 -1.35
CA ARG A 380 -6.57 -56.34 -0.18
C ARG A 380 -5.79 -57.66 -0.32
N HIS A 381 -4.47 -57.62 -0.50
CA HIS A 381 -3.73 -58.89 -0.45
C HIS A 381 -3.61 -59.36 1.01
N ASP A 382 -4.33 -60.44 1.29
CA ASP A 382 -4.35 -61.30 2.47
C ASP A 382 -3.88 -60.69 3.81
N PHE A 383 -4.84 -60.15 4.55
CA PHE A 383 -4.65 -59.64 5.93
C PHE A 383 -4.24 -60.74 6.91
N THR A 384 -4.41 -62.02 6.57
CA THR A 384 -4.04 -63.15 7.46
C THR A 384 -2.57 -63.55 7.36
N THR A 385 -1.85 -63.08 6.34
CA THR A 385 -0.42 -63.42 6.12
C THR A 385 0.53 -62.22 6.14
N GLY A 386 0.03 -61.01 6.43
CA GLY A 386 0.83 -59.78 6.59
C GLY A 386 1.45 -59.22 5.31
N ARG A 387 1.03 -59.68 4.12
CA ARG A 387 1.62 -59.33 2.82
C ARG A 387 0.82 -58.24 2.11
N THR A 388 1.04 -56.98 2.46
CA THR A 388 0.38 -55.85 1.79
C THR A 388 1.33 -55.10 0.86
N ASP A 389 0.89 -54.88 -0.37
CA ASP A 389 1.66 -54.15 -1.38
C ASP A 389 1.61 -52.63 -1.16
N ALA A 390 0.64 -52.11 -0.40
CA ALA A 390 0.54 -50.67 -0.17
C ALA A 390 1.67 -50.16 0.72
N VAL A 391 2.17 -48.96 0.41
CA VAL A 391 3.12 -48.24 1.23
C VAL A 391 2.42 -47.59 2.44
N PRO A 392 2.94 -47.74 3.67
CA PRO A 392 2.43 -47.02 4.83
C PRO A 392 2.42 -45.49 4.63
N PRO A 393 1.36 -44.78 5.08
CA PRO A 393 1.28 -43.32 5.04
C PRO A 393 2.53 -42.64 5.59
N TYR A 394 2.88 -41.48 5.04
CA TYR A 394 3.94 -40.63 5.56
C TYR A 394 3.36 -39.53 6.44
N ARG A 395 3.95 -39.33 7.61
CA ARG A 395 3.64 -38.23 8.53
C ARG A 395 4.94 -37.61 9.01
N ALA A 396 5.03 -36.29 8.95
CA ALA A 396 6.26 -35.60 9.30
C ALA A 396 6.56 -35.71 10.80
N ARG A 397 7.81 -35.97 11.13
CA ARG A 397 8.28 -36.10 12.51
C ARG A 397 9.61 -35.41 12.78
N LEU A 398 9.85 -35.12 14.05
CA LEU A 398 11.18 -34.70 14.51
C LEU A 398 12.12 -35.90 14.45
N HIS A 399 13.36 -35.67 14.03
CA HIS A 399 14.38 -36.71 14.01
C HIS A 399 14.60 -37.26 15.42
N ASN A 400 14.74 -38.59 15.51
CA ASN A 400 14.88 -39.32 16.78
C ASN A 400 13.76 -39.08 17.80
N ASN A 401 12.61 -38.51 17.36
CA ASN A 401 11.56 -38.02 18.25
C ASN A 401 12.11 -37.07 19.34
N ASP A 402 13.14 -36.28 19.02
CA ASP A 402 13.76 -35.35 19.96
C ASP A 402 13.22 -33.93 19.77
N ALA A 403 12.46 -33.47 20.77
CA ALA A 403 11.91 -32.12 20.81
C ALA A 403 12.81 -31.11 21.54
N SER A 404 13.90 -31.56 22.19
CA SER A 404 14.78 -30.70 22.99
C SER A 404 15.41 -29.56 22.19
N VAL A 405 15.47 -29.70 20.87
CA VAL A 405 15.95 -28.70 19.91
C VAL A 405 14.97 -27.54 19.69
N LEU A 406 13.72 -27.66 20.11
CA LEU A 406 12.69 -26.62 19.93
C LEU A 406 12.77 -25.57 21.03
N ALA A 407 12.78 -24.29 20.65
CA ALA A 407 12.63 -23.19 21.60
C ALA A 407 11.20 -23.16 22.19
N TYR A 408 10.99 -22.49 23.32
CA TYR A 408 9.64 -22.30 23.86
C TYR A 408 8.94 -21.09 23.22
N ALA A 409 7.73 -21.28 22.70
CA ALA A 409 6.92 -20.25 22.06
C ALA A 409 5.77 -19.79 22.98
N SER A 410 6.10 -19.01 24.01
CA SER A 410 5.12 -18.53 25.02
C SER A 410 4.15 -17.45 24.52
N CYS A 411 4.29 -17.00 23.27
CA CYS A 411 3.36 -16.04 22.66
C CYS A 411 2.16 -16.72 21.97
N VAL A 412 2.17 -18.06 21.86
CA VAL A 412 1.12 -18.83 21.19
C VAL A 412 -0.01 -19.09 22.18
N GLY A 413 -1.20 -18.55 21.88
CA GLY A 413 -2.42 -18.74 22.66
C GLY A 413 -3.38 -19.75 22.03
N LYS A 414 -3.39 -19.83 20.70
CA LYS A 414 -4.13 -20.83 19.95
C LYS A 414 -3.17 -21.56 19.03
N LEU A 415 -3.23 -22.88 19.03
CA LEU A 415 -2.42 -23.73 18.18
C LEU A 415 -3.36 -24.63 17.38
N SER A 416 -3.19 -24.61 16.07
CA SER A 416 -4.01 -25.37 15.13
C SER A 416 -3.10 -26.19 14.22
N PHE A 417 -3.50 -27.44 14.00
CA PHE A 417 -2.88 -28.34 13.04
C PHE A 417 -3.96 -28.65 12.02
N THR A 418 -4.07 -27.80 11.00
CA THR A 418 -5.17 -27.90 10.03
C THR A 418 -4.72 -28.65 8.77
N ASN A 419 -5.62 -29.53 8.30
CA ASN A 419 -5.52 -30.19 7.01
C ASN A 419 -6.63 -29.79 6.04
N GLU A 420 -7.57 -28.98 6.51
CA GLU A 420 -8.86 -28.73 5.86
C GLU A 420 -8.86 -27.62 4.82
N ARG A 421 -7.80 -26.81 4.72
CA ARG A 421 -7.86 -25.57 3.94
C ARG A 421 -6.66 -25.41 3.03
N VAL A 422 -6.65 -26.20 1.96
CA VAL A 422 -5.95 -25.78 0.76
C VAL A 422 -6.87 -24.89 -0.05
N ALA A 423 -6.36 -23.70 -0.36
CA ALA A 423 -6.88 -22.83 -1.40
C ALA A 423 -7.25 -23.66 -2.64
N PHE A 424 -8.47 -23.48 -3.12
CA PHE A 424 -8.84 -23.90 -4.46
C PHE A 424 -7.80 -23.31 -5.42
N ASN A 425 -7.18 -24.15 -6.25
CA ASN A 425 -6.44 -23.62 -7.39
C ASN A 425 -7.43 -22.90 -8.34
N ALA A 426 -6.93 -22.15 -9.32
CA ALA A 426 -7.78 -21.47 -10.33
C ALA A 426 -8.69 -22.43 -11.15
N LEU A 427 -8.58 -23.75 -10.95
CA LEU A 427 -9.33 -24.82 -11.59
C LEU A 427 -10.31 -25.53 -10.62
N GLY A 428 -10.38 -25.14 -9.35
CA GLY A 428 -11.35 -25.67 -8.37
C GLY A 428 -11.00 -27.04 -7.76
N GLU A 429 -9.76 -27.52 -7.88
CA GLU A 429 -9.34 -28.80 -7.29
C GLU A 429 -8.74 -28.58 -5.88
N CYS A 430 -9.27 -29.29 -4.87
CA CYS A 430 -8.69 -29.34 -3.52
C CYS A 430 -7.32 -30.02 -3.59
N ARG A 431 -6.25 -29.35 -3.17
CA ARG A 431 -4.98 -30.07 -2.94
C ARG A 431 -5.07 -30.85 -1.64
N HIS A 432 -4.91 -32.16 -1.80
CA HIS A 432 -4.54 -33.21 -0.84
C HIS A 432 -4.68 -32.91 0.67
N PRO A 433 -5.85 -33.20 1.27
CA PRO A 433 -6.16 -32.95 2.68
C PRO A 433 -5.52 -33.95 3.66
N TYR A 434 -4.45 -34.68 3.29
CA TYR A 434 -3.91 -35.81 4.08
C TYR A 434 -2.40 -35.81 4.33
N HIS A 435 -1.65 -34.81 3.84
CA HIS A 435 -0.22 -34.68 4.17
C HIS A 435 -0.11 -34.07 5.58
N GLN A 436 0.05 -34.92 6.61
CA GLN A 436 -0.12 -34.53 8.01
C GLN A 436 1.18 -34.58 8.83
N ILE A 437 1.14 -33.91 9.99
CA ILE A 437 2.18 -33.99 11.01
C ILE A 437 1.85 -35.18 11.91
N TRP A 438 2.86 -35.98 12.23
CA TRP A 438 2.67 -37.12 13.10
C TRP A 438 2.06 -36.69 14.42
N ALA A 439 1.00 -37.37 14.85
CA ALA A 439 0.44 -37.25 16.19
C ALA A 439 1.38 -37.82 17.26
N GLY A 440 2.71 -37.78 17.08
CA GLY A 440 3.77 -37.90 18.09
C GLY A 440 4.38 -36.51 18.32
N THR A 441 4.78 -35.94 17.19
CA THR A 441 5.36 -34.62 16.99
C THR A 441 4.43 -33.49 17.40
N VAL A 442 3.13 -33.59 17.13
CA VAL A 442 2.18 -32.54 17.49
C VAL A 442 2.19 -32.26 19.01
N ALA A 443 2.27 -33.26 19.88
CA ALA A 443 2.31 -33.08 21.32
C ALA A 443 3.64 -32.51 21.77
N GLN A 444 4.73 -32.92 21.13
CA GLN A 444 6.04 -32.31 21.35
C GLN A 444 5.98 -30.81 21.06
N ILE A 445 5.38 -30.41 19.94
CA ILE A 445 5.17 -28.99 19.60
C ILE A 445 4.28 -28.30 20.65
N VAL A 446 3.19 -28.94 21.08
CA VAL A 446 2.28 -28.40 22.12
C VAL A 446 3.02 -28.19 23.45
N GLN A 447 3.89 -29.11 23.87
CA GLN A 447 4.68 -29.01 25.10
C GLN A 447 5.64 -27.80 25.09
N HIS A 448 6.08 -27.37 23.92
CA HIS A 448 6.90 -26.17 23.73
C HIS A 448 6.08 -24.87 23.66
N CYS A 449 4.75 -24.96 23.80
CA CYS A 449 3.81 -23.83 23.83
C CYS A 449 3.04 -23.76 25.17
N PRO A 450 3.69 -23.36 26.27
CA PRO A 450 3.12 -23.47 27.63
C PRO A 450 1.89 -22.59 27.90
N THR A 451 1.64 -21.61 27.02
CA THR A 451 0.55 -20.63 27.14
C THR A 451 -0.68 -20.96 26.30
N VAL A 452 -0.68 -22.11 25.61
CA VAL A 452 -1.80 -22.51 24.74
C VAL A 452 -3.07 -22.67 25.56
N THR A 453 -4.11 -21.97 25.12
CA THR A 453 -5.47 -22.02 25.67
C THR A 453 -6.44 -22.70 24.72
N GLU A 454 -6.17 -22.70 23.42
CA GLU A 454 -7.00 -23.35 22.40
C GLU A 454 -6.14 -24.27 21.54
N LEU A 455 -6.55 -25.53 21.43
CA LEU A 455 -5.88 -26.53 20.61
C LEU A 455 -6.88 -27.11 19.60
N TYR A 456 -6.54 -27.03 18.32
CA TYR A 456 -7.32 -27.67 17.26
C TYR A 456 -6.45 -28.72 16.56
N LEU A 457 -6.93 -29.96 16.55
CA LEU A 457 -6.23 -31.10 15.97
C LEU A 457 -7.09 -31.70 14.86
N ASN A 458 -6.66 -31.56 13.60
CA ASN A 458 -7.20 -32.37 12.52
C ASN A 458 -6.29 -33.59 12.33
N LEU A 459 -6.76 -34.76 12.78
CA LEU A 459 -6.09 -36.06 12.59
C LEU A 459 -6.93 -36.96 11.68
N ASP A 460 -7.56 -36.37 10.68
CA ASP A 460 -8.39 -37.08 9.72
C ASP A 460 -7.50 -37.93 8.79
N GLU A 461 -6.97 -39.01 9.34
CA GLU A 461 -6.07 -39.95 8.69
C GLU A 461 -6.84 -41.19 8.28
N TRP A 462 -6.87 -41.49 6.99
CA TRP A 462 -7.39 -42.75 6.49
C TRP A 462 -6.35 -43.83 6.77
N VAL A 463 -6.46 -44.50 7.92
CA VAL A 463 -5.51 -45.56 8.33
C VAL A 463 -6.13 -46.93 8.05
N ARG A 464 -5.43 -47.81 7.32
CA ARG A 464 -5.90 -49.17 7.10
C ARG A 464 -5.67 -50.06 8.33
N PRO A 465 -6.56 -51.04 8.60
CA PRO A 465 -6.45 -51.94 9.76
C PRO A 465 -5.16 -52.75 9.84
N ASP A 466 -4.56 -53.08 8.70
CA ASP A 466 -3.34 -53.88 8.60
C ASP A 466 -2.05 -53.09 8.92
N HIS A 467 -2.14 -51.77 9.13
CA HIS A 467 -1.02 -50.96 9.62
C HIS A 467 -1.03 -50.91 11.16
N LEU A 468 -1.17 -52.06 11.81
CA LEU A 468 -1.31 -52.17 13.26
C LEU A 468 -0.16 -51.50 14.00
N GLU A 469 1.09 -51.65 13.54
CA GLU A 469 2.27 -50.98 14.12
C GLU A 469 2.18 -49.44 14.05
N TYR A 470 1.68 -48.89 12.94
CA TYR A 470 1.47 -47.46 12.77
C TYR A 470 0.35 -46.96 13.69
N ILE A 471 -0.75 -47.72 13.77
CA ILE A 471 -1.84 -47.44 14.71
C ILE A 471 -1.33 -47.53 16.15
N GLN A 472 -0.45 -48.48 16.48
CA GLN A 472 0.15 -48.64 17.79
C GLN A 472 1.12 -47.50 18.15
N ALA A 473 1.97 -47.08 17.21
CA ALA A 473 2.90 -45.96 17.41
C ALA A 473 2.16 -44.64 17.67
N ARG A 474 0.96 -44.45 17.07
CA ARG A 474 0.07 -43.30 17.33
C ARG A 474 -0.44 -43.28 18.79
N ARG A 475 -0.44 -44.41 19.50
CA ARG A 475 -1.02 -44.58 20.85
C ARG A 475 -0.09 -44.15 22.00
N GLN A 476 1.20 -43.91 21.76
CA GLN A 476 2.17 -43.61 22.83
C GLN A 476 2.05 -42.18 23.41
N TRP A 477 0.88 -41.56 23.30
CA TRP A 477 0.85 -40.11 23.14
C TRP A 477 0.71 -39.23 24.37
N PHE A 478 0.55 -39.74 25.59
CA PHE A 478 0.66 -38.87 26.75
C PHE A 478 1.28 -39.60 27.93
N THR A 479 2.53 -39.20 28.23
CA THR A 479 3.50 -39.84 29.12
C THR A 479 3.99 -41.20 28.62
N LEU A 480 5.31 -41.43 28.71
CA LEU A 480 5.82 -42.80 28.75
C LEU A 480 5.01 -43.51 29.86
N PRO A 481 4.47 -44.71 29.59
CA PRO A 481 3.79 -45.48 30.62
C PRO A 481 4.66 -45.51 31.88
N THR A 482 4.05 -45.55 33.07
CA THR A 482 4.84 -45.79 34.28
C THR A 482 5.66 -47.08 34.07
N PRO A 483 6.82 -47.28 34.70
CA PRO A 483 7.62 -48.48 34.49
C PRO A 483 6.83 -49.79 34.63
N GLU A 484 5.80 -49.82 35.50
CA GLU A 484 4.86 -50.93 35.64
C GLU A 484 3.91 -51.08 34.44
N ASP A 485 3.38 -49.99 33.89
CA ASP A 485 2.53 -50.01 32.70
C ASP A 485 3.33 -50.35 31.43
N GLN A 486 4.61 -49.93 31.36
CA GLN A 486 5.51 -50.23 30.25
C GLN A 486 5.91 -51.72 30.29
N GLU A 487 6.21 -52.26 31.48
CA GLU A 487 6.45 -53.70 31.67
C GLU A 487 5.21 -54.54 31.33
N HIS A 488 4.00 -54.05 31.61
CA HIS A 488 2.77 -54.72 31.20
C HIS A 488 2.57 -54.70 29.68
N ILE A 489 2.82 -53.57 29.02
CA ILE A 489 2.70 -53.42 27.56
C ILE A 489 3.77 -54.24 26.82
N ASP A 490 5.01 -54.26 27.31
CA ASP A 490 6.14 -54.97 26.70
C ASP A 490 6.05 -56.49 26.84
N ASN A 491 5.26 -56.99 27.80
CA ASN A 491 5.00 -58.42 28.03
C ASN A 491 3.77 -58.96 27.26
N ILE A 492 3.10 -58.14 26.43
CA ILE A 492 2.00 -58.60 25.57
C ILE A 492 2.61 -59.27 24.34
N GLU A 493 2.67 -60.60 24.36
CA GLU A 493 3.28 -61.43 23.31
C GLU A 493 2.41 -61.59 22.06
N ASP A 494 1.07 -61.59 22.21
CA ASP A 494 0.12 -61.71 21.11
C ASP A 494 -1.02 -60.70 21.26
N TRP A 495 -0.90 -59.60 20.51
CA TRP A 495 -1.89 -58.53 20.50
C TRP A 495 -3.20 -58.95 19.83
N GLU A 496 -3.23 -60.03 19.03
CA GLU A 496 -4.46 -60.51 18.41
C GLU A 496 -5.36 -61.25 19.41
N GLU A 497 -4.77 -61.92 20.40
CA GLU A 497 -5.48 -62.68 21.43
C GLU A 497 -6.17 -61.74 22.44
N GLU A 498 -5.53 -60.65 22.86
CA GLU A 498 -6.15 -59.67 23.76
C GLU A 498 -7.21 -58.79 23.10
N ILE A 499 -7.37 -58.89 21.78
CA ILE A 499 -8.38 -58.17 21.00
C ILE A 499 -9.50 -59.12 20.48
N CYS A 500 -9.45 -60.43 20.79
CA CYS A 500 -10.42 -61.42 20.34
C CYS A 500 -10.86 -62.38 21.46
N ASP A 501 -12.10 -62.25 21.92
CA ASP A 501 -12.78 -63.30 22.69
C ASP A 501 -13.19 -64.46 21.74
N TRP A 502 -12.56 -65.63 21.91
CA TRP A 502 -12.77 -66.81 21.08
C TRP A 502 -14.07 -67.58 21.40
N GLU A 503 -14.71 -67.34 22.55
CA GLU A 503 -15.96 -68.03 22.92
C GLU A 503 -17.20 -67.48 22.17
N SER A 504 -17.07 -66.33 21.52
CA SER A 504 -18.19 -65.60 20.89
C SER A 504 -18.37 -65.83 19.37
N GLY A 505 -17.51 -66.64 18.73
CA GLY A 505 -17.62 -66.98 17.30
C GLY A 505 -17.26 -65.84 16.33
N CYS A 506 -17.04 -66.18 15.05
CA CYS A 506 -16.63 -65.20 14.02
C CYS A 506 -17.73 -64.17 13.74
N VAL A 507 -17.57 -62.94 14.21
CA VAL A 507 -18.44 -61.80 13.90
C VAL A 507 -17.89 -61.02 12.71
N TYR A 508 -18.75 -60.65 11.75
CA TYR A 508 -18.47 -59.62 10.74
C TYR A 508 -17.99 -58.34 11.45
N ARG A 509 -16.70 -58.01 11.38
CA ARG A 509 -16.19 -56.74 11.94
C ARG A 509 -16.44 -55.60 10.96
N SER A 510 -17.32 -54.67 11.32
CA SER A 510 -17.17 -53.28 10.90
C SER A 510 -15.83 -52.80 11.47
N ILE A 511 -15.07 -52.05 10.67
CA ILE A 511 -13.72 -51.56 11.02
C ILE A 511 -13.83 -50.37 12.00
N ASN A 512 -14.61 -50.51 13.07
CA ASN A 512 -14.64 -49.56 14.20
C ASN A 512 -14.29 -50.34 15.46
N ASP A 513 -12.99 -50.48 15.70
CA ASP A 513 -12.47 -50.99 16.96
C ASP A 513 -12.41 -49.81 17.95
N ASP A 514 -13.46 -49.68 18.78
CA ASP A 514 -13.61 -48.63 19.80
C ASP A 514 -12.35 -48.47 20.69
N GLU A 515 -11.57 -49.55 20.83
CA GLU A 515 -10.32 -49.59 21.58
C GLU A 515 -9.30 -48.54 21.12
N GLN A 516 -9.23 -48.27 19.81
CA GLN A 516 -8.31 -47.26 19.26
C GLN A 516 -8.71 -45.86 19.69
N PHE A 517 -10.01 -45.59 19.69
CA PHE A 517 -10.59 -44.35 20.18
C PHE A 517 -10.42 -44.24 21.70
N HIS A 518 -10.67 -45.31 22.47
CA HIS A 518 -10.47 -45.33 23.92
C HIS A 518 -9.03 -44.96 24.28
N ARG A 519 -8.03 -45.59 23.67
CA ARG A 519 -6.60 -45.29 23.95
C ARG A 519 -6.21 -43.85 23.62
N PHE A 520 -6.72 -43.32 22.50
CA PHE A 520 -6.51 -41.91 22.16
C PHE A 520 -7.14 -40.99 23.21
N PHE A 521 -8.41 -41.18 23.55
CA PHE A 521 -9.10 -40.35 24.53
C PHE A 521 -8.56 -40.52 25.95
N ILE A 522 -8.03 -41.68 26.33
CA ILE A 522 -7.30 -41.89 27.60
C ILE A 522 -6.08 -40.97 27.64
N SER A 523 -5.25 -41.04 26.60
CA SER A 523 -4.02 -40.25 26.54
C SER A 523 -4.35 -38.75 26.56
N LEU A 524 -5.32 -38.32 25.72
CA LEU A 524 -5.78 -36.93 25.66
C LEU A 524 -6.34 -36.42 27.00
N GLY A 525 -7.04 -37.27 27.74
CA GLY A 525 -7.59 -36.94 29.06
C GLY A 525 -6.50 -36.63 30.08
N TYR A 526 -5.48 -37.49 30.17
CA TYR A 526 -4.32 -37.22 31.03
C TYR A 526 -3.58 -35.96 30.60
N ALA A 527 -3.39 -35.75 29.28
CA ALA A 527 -2.79 -34.53 28.75
C ALA A 527 -3.51 -33.25 29.18
N ALA A 528 -4.83 -33.22 28.96
CA ALA A 528 -5.66 -32.05 29.17
C ALA A 528 -5.66 -31.66 30.65
N ARG A 529 -5.52 -32.62 31.56
CA ARG A 529 -5.37 -32.39 33.02
C ARG A 529 -4.05 -31.71 33.37
N HIS A 530 -3.00 -31.92 32.58
CA HIS A 530 -1.71 -31.23 32.72
C HIS A 530 -1.64 -29.88 31.99
N MET A 531 -2.73 -29.43 31.35
CA MET A 531 -2.83 -28.14 30.65
C MET A 531 -3.80 -27.19 31.38
N PRO A 532 -3.39 -26.52 32.49
CA PRO A 532 -4.31 -25.77 33.35
C PRO A 532 -4.92 -24.53 32.69
N LEU A 533 -4.28 -23.99 31.64
CA LEU A 533 -4.76 -22.83 30.90
C LEU A 533 -5.73 -23.18 29.77
N LEU A 534 -5.89 -24.48 29.46
CA LEU A 534 -6.73 -24.96 28.38
C LEU A 534 -8.18 -24.50 28.54
N ARG A 535 -8.70 -23.86 27.49
CA ARG A 535 -10.08 -23.39 27.34
C ARG A 535 -10.85 -24.23 26.35
N SER A 536 -10.20 -24.73 25.31
CA SER A 536 -10.85 -25.57 24.32
C SER A 536 -9.89 -26.55 23.65
N ILE A 537 -10.38 -27.78 23.44
CA ILE A 537 -9.84 -28.73 22.47
C ILE A 537 -10.95 -29.03 21.48
N GLU A 538 -10.69 -28.92 20.20
CA GLU A 538 -11.60 -29.37 19.15
C GLU A 538 -10.89 -30.38 18.26
N TYR A 539 -11.64 -31.40 17.85
CA TYR A 539 -11.11 -32.60 17.22
C TYR A 539 -12.09 -33.20 16.21
N ASP A 540 -11.57 -33.59 15.05
CA ASP A 540 -12.31 -34.23 13.96
C ASP A 540 -11.63 -35.56 13.56
N LEU A 541 -12.43 -36.62 13.47
CA LEU A 541 -12.05 -37.98 13.03
C LEU A 541 -13.10 -38.50 12.04
N ASN A 542 -12.79 -38.51 10.75
CA ASN A 542 -13.66 -39.11 9.74
C ASN A 542 -13.12 -40.47 9.28
N HIS A 543 -13.16 -41.47 10.17
CA HIS A 543 -12.85 -42.85 9.80
C HIS A 543 -14.14 -43.61 9.46
N GLY A 544 -14.58 -43.51 8.20
CA GLY A 544 -15.80 -44.16 7.69
C GLY A 544 -17.12 -43.53 8.15
N THR A 545 -17.20 -43.07 9.41
CA THR A 545 -18.33 -42.36 10.02
C THR A 545 -17.84 -41.13 10.80
N PRO A 546 -18.46 -39.95 10.64
CA PRO A 546 -18.02 -38.74 11.32
C PRO A 546 -18.03 -38.88 12.85
N THR A 547 -16.87 -38.71 13.46
CA THR A 547 -16.70 -38.67 14.92
C THR A 547 -16.00 -37.37 15.29
N THR A 548 -16.65 -36.53 16.09
CA THR A 548 -16.06 -35.28 16.58
C THR A 548 -15.95 -35.32 18.10
N PHE A 549 -14.92 -34.66 18.61
CA PHE A 549 -14.76 -34.43 20.02
C PHE A 549 -14.56 -32.95 20.30
N SER A 550 -15.23 -32.44 21.31
CA SER A 550 -14.98 -31.09 21.80
C SER A 550 -14.87 -31.06 23.31
N PHE A 551 -13.84 -30.39 23.79
CA PHE A 551 -13.70 -29.97 25.17
C PHE A 551 -13.80 -28.45 25.21
N LYS A 552 -14.65 -27.90 26.07
CA LYS A 552 -14.81 -26.44 26.26
C LYS A 552 -14.91 -26.11 27.73
N ARG A 553 -14.14 -25.14 28.18
CA ARG A 553 -14.18 -24.58 29.53
C ARG A 553 -14.70 -23.15 29.49
N ASP A 554 -15.87 -22.94 30.07
CA ASP A 554 -16.46 -21.63 30.33
C ASP A 554 -16.34 -21.29 31.82
N THR A 555 -16.76 -20.10 32.26
CA THR A 555 -16.56 -19.60 33.63
C THR A 555 -17.07 -20.58 34.71
N GLY A 556 -16.17 -21.42 35.22
CA GLY A 556 -16.42 -22.36 36.31
C GLY A 556 -16.90 -23.75 35.90
N THR A 557 -17.09 -24.05 34.61
CA THR A 557 -17.51 -25.40 34.16
C THR A 557 -16.78 -25.81 32.89
N ALA A 558 -16.40 -27.08 32.80
CA ALA A 558 -15.90 -27.66 31.56
C ALA A 558 -16.85 -28.72 31.03
N ILE A 559 -16.91 -28.87 29.71
CA ILE A 559 -17.79 -29.81 29.01
C ILE A 559 -16.91 -30.58 28.04
N ALA A 560 -16.98 -31.92 28.11
CA ALA A 560 -16.46 -32.80 27.09
C ALA A 560 -17.63 -33.43 26.34
N GLU A 561 -17.63 -33.35 25.03
CA GLU A 561 -18.65 -33.89 24.12
C GLU A 561 -17.97 -34.82 23.12
N TRP A 562 -18.45 -36.07 23.05
CA TRP A 562 -18.12 -37.05 22.01
C TRP A 562 -19.37 -37.21 21.14
N ASP A 563 -19.27 -36.88 19.86
CA ASP A 563 -20.35 -37.02 18.88
C ASP A 563 -19.91 -38.01 17.82
N SER A 564 -20.62 -39.13 17.69
CA SER A 564 -20.21 -40.24 16.83
C SER A 564 -21.41 -40.76 16.04
N ALA A 565 -21.35 -40.64 14.72
CA ALA A 565 -22.29 -41.26 13.79
C ALA A 565 -21.93 -42.72 13.43
N ALA A 566 -20.99 -43.34 14.15
CA ALA A 566 -20.59 -44.73 13.98
C ALA A 566 -21.72 -45.73 14.30
N ASP A 567 -21.69 -46.91 13.67
CA ASP A 567 -22.56 -48.05 14.00
C ASP A 567 -21.71 -49.29 14.37
N PRO A 568 -21.68 -49.71 15.65
CA PRO A 568 -22.31 -49.05 16.80
C PRO A 568 -21.63 -47.71 17.14
N GLU A 569 -22.35 -46.84 17.85
CA GLU A 569 -21.87 -45.51 18.25
C GLU A 569 -20.71 -45.62 19.24
N TYR A 570 -19.63 -44.84 19.06
CA TYR A 570 -18.54 -44.81 20.01
C TYR A 570 -19.00 -44.26 21.37
N ARG A 571 -18.69 -45.00 22.46
CA ARG A 571 -18.97 -44.59 23.84
C ARG A 571 -17.73 -44.71 24.72
N PRO A 572 -17.36 -43.67 25.50
CA PRO A 572 -16.23 -43.76 26.41
C PRO A 572 -16.44 -44.84 27.48
N ASP A 573 -15.40 -45.65 27.72
CA ASP A 573 -15.43 -46.73 28.72
C ASP A 573 -14.89 -46.28 30.09
N LYS A 574 -14.77 -47.23 31.03
CA LYS A 574 -14.25 -46.96 32.39
C LYS A 574 -12.82 -46.41 32.38
N ARG A 575 -11.99 -46.78 31.39
CA ARG A 575 -10.59 -46.34 31.29
C ARG A 575 -10.52 -44.89 30.82
N VAL A 576 -11.33 -44.52 29.82
CA VAL A 576 -11.48 -43.11 29.39
C VAL A 576 -12.04 -42.26 30.53
N ALA A 577 -13.04 -42.77 31.25
CA ALA A 577 -13.62 -42.09 32.40
C ALA A 577 -12.59 -41.79 33.50
N LYS A 578 -11.71 -42.77 33.81
CA LYS A 578 -10.60 -42.58 34.76
C LYS A 578 -9.61 -41.51 34.31
N ALA A 579 -9.24 -41.51 33.03
CA ALA A 579 -8.26 -40.57 32.50
C ALA A 579 -8.76 -39.12 32.57
N TRP A 580 -10.02 -38.90 32.22
CA TRP A 580 -10.68 -37.58 32.25
C TRP A 580 -11.19 -37.19 33.65
N GLY A 581 -11.30 -38.13 34.59
CA GLY A 581 -11.71 -37.88 35.97
C GLY A 581 -13.23 -37.71 36.15
N PHE A 582 -14.03 -38.57 35.54
CA PHE A 582 -15.50 -38.62 35.73
C PHE A 582 -15.99 -40.05 35.99
N ARG A 583 -17.25 -40.20 36.44
CA ARG A 583 -17.90 -41.51 36.59
C ARG A 583 -18.85 -41.77 35.42
N LEU A 584 -18.93 -43.00 34.92
CA LEU A 584 -19.77 -43.34 33.75
C LEU A 584 -21.26 -42.97 33.90
N ASN A 585 -21.78 -42.89 35.13
CA ASN A 585 -23.16 -42.47 35.39
C ASN A 585 -23.38 -40.94 35.35
N GLU A 586 -22.31 -40.15 35.24
CA GLU A 586 -22.34 -38.69 35.04
C GLU A 586 -22.43 -38.31 33.56
N MET A 587 -22.40 -39.30 32.65
CA MET A 587 -22.51 -39.10 31.21
C MET A 587 -23.97 -38.91 30.79
N GLU A 588 -24.24 -37.81 30.10
CA GLU A 588 -25.53 -37.46 29.51
C GLU A 588 -25.54 -37.86 28.03
N PHE A 589 -26.63 -38.47 27.55
CA PHE A 589 -26.83 -38.78 26.13
C PHE A 589 -27.81 -37.78 25.51
N THR A 590 -27.46 -37.18 24.38
CA THR A 590 -28.25 -36.12 23.74
C THR A 590 -28.25 -36.20 22.20
N GLY A 591 -29.20 -35.52 21.54
CA GLY A 591 -29.27 -35.45 20.07
C GLY A 591 -30.23 -36.46 19.41
N PRO A 592 -30.42 -36.42 18.08
CA PRO A 592 -31.19 -37.43 17.36
C PRO A 592 -30.51 -38.79 17.53
N TRP A 593 -31.25 -39.81 17.96
CA TRP A 593 -30.76 -41.18 18.17
C TRP A 593 -29.72 -41.37 19.29
N ASP A 594 -29.52 -40.39 20.18
CA ASP A 594 -28.56 -40.45 21.31
C ASP A 594 -27.06 -40.54 20.92
N LEU A 595 -26.72 -40.09 19.71
CA LEU A 595 -25.37 -40.13 19.13
C LEU A 595 -24.31 -39.27 19.85
N LYS A 596 -24.72 -38.38 20.78
CA LYS A 596 -23.81 -37.49 21.52
C LYS A 596 -23.72 -37.88 22.99
N SER A 597 -22.50 -38.19 23.44
CA SER A 597 -22.15 -38.41 24.84
C SER A 597 -21.52 -37.14 25.43
N ILE A 598 -22.09 -36.59 26.50
CA ILE A 598 -21.65 -35.35 27.14
C ILE A 598 -21.28 -35.59 28.60
N VAL A 599 -20.16 -35.04 29.05
CA VAL A 599 -19.73 -35.02 30.45
C VAL A 599 -19.49 -33.58 30.88
N ARG A 600 -20.04 -33.21 32.04
CA ARG A 600 -19.91 -31.87 32.62
C ARG A 600 -19.03 -31.91 33.86
N PHE A 601 -17.91 -31.21 33.83
CA PHE A 601 -16.99 -31.06 34.94
C PHE A 601 -17.28 -29.75 35.69
N PRO A 602 -17.65 -29.80 36.98
CA PRO A 602 -17.91 -28.60 37.78
C PRO A 602 -16.63 -27.82 38.15
N TYR A 603 -15.45 -28.40 37.94
CA TYR A 603 -14.15 -27.76 38.08
C TYR A 603 -13.13 -28.49 37.18
N TRP A 604 -12.15 -27.76 36.64
CA TRP A 604 -11.11 -28.32 35.77
C TRP A 604 -9.72 -27.79 36.17
N PRO A 605 -8.71 -28.67 36.32
CA PRO A 605 -8.78 -30.13 36.22
C PRO A 605 -9.56 -30.77 37.39
N PRO A 606 -10.20 -31.94 37.20
CA PRO A 606 -10.88 -32.65 38.27
C PRO A 606 -9.88 -33.17 39.32
N GLN A 607 -10.35 -33.31 40.56
CA GLN A 607 -9.64 -33.96 41.65
C GLN A 607 -9.65 -35.46 41.35
N GLU A 608 -8.60 -36.19 41.73
CA GLU A 608 -8.51 -37.63 41.46
C GLU A 608 -9.78 -38.35 41.98
N VAL A 609 -10.40 -39.15 41.10
CA VAL A 609 -11.64 -39.92 41.37
C VAL A 609 -11.32 -41.30 41.87
#